data_AF-A0A504LGN2-F1
#
_entry.id   AF-A0A504LGN2-F1
#
_cell.length_a   1.000
_cell.length_b   1.000
_cell.length_c   1.000
_cell.angle_alpha   90.00
_cell.angle_beta   90.00
_cell.angle_gamma   90.00
#
_symmetry.space_group_name_H-M   'P 1'
#
loop_
_entity.id
_entity.type
_entity.pdbx_description
1 polymer ?
#
loop_
_entity_poly.entity_id
_entity_poly.type
_entity_poly.pdbx_seq_one_letter_code
_entity_poly.pdbx_strand_id
1 'polypeptide(L)'
;MKLGLVFPVAVGLAMVCGAARAGDANDYYPKRAWGSFGGGQMNTSLLVFRDLNRNGVYDMGDRPMSRIAVELKKPDGSTIMRLTNVSGFANFRMSVGQRHLEVVDPGHYAFRVVPPPGYSVTTGNAAQESDYVVSPGSPGDMIALKTTHPVGIAPDLTISGAVAAGARVSLTGPDGVATAATVGPDGRFSAPAAPGEWLVDFSANGVTERRHVTVAGTAPVVLSAFSGKSGPAEAPLPNEHVVGFDDLMTTPGVFEVPVGYGGLDWYNVVAMHQRFTDGPGYINTTMSGEFIAYNSSGHPAEVFSDKPFDFTGAYFGAGWDDAEGETLILKGWRGDEPAYEDQMALSANGLAYFAADYRRITRLEIRTQHYWQAAMDNFAYRTGP
;
A
#
# COMPACT_ATOMS: atom_id res chain seq x y z
N MET A 1 -12.66 -3.20 -94.16
CA MET A 1 -13.79 -4.12 -94.38
C MET A 1 -13.38 -5.52 -93.91
N LYS A 2 -13.89 -5.93 -92.74
CA LYS A 2 -14.12 -7.29 -92.21
C LYS A 2 -14.15 -7.17 -90.68
N LEU A 3 -15.37 -7.05 -90.15
CA LEU A 3 -15.67 -7.25 -88.72
C LEU A 3 -15.39 -8.72 -88.37
N GLY A 4 -14.49 -8.97 -87.41
CA GLY A 4 -14.35 -10.26 -86.75
C GLY A 4 -15.12 -10.24 -85.44
N LEU A 5 -16.22 -10.99 -85.39
CA LEU A 5 -17.03 -11.20 -84.19
C LEU A 5 -16.26 -12.13 -83.23
N VAL A 6 -15.91 -11.66 -82.04
CA VAL A 6 -15.32 -12.50 -80.98
C VAL A 6 -16.36 -12.73 -79.90
N PHE A 7 -16.80 -13.98 -79.76
CA PHE A 7 -17.68 -14.42 -78.68
C PHE A 7 -16.88 -14.51 -77.36
N PRO A 8 -17.39 -13.97 -76.25
CA PRO A 8 -16.75 -14.19 -74.95
C PRO A 8 -17.07 -15.61 -74.47
N VAL A 9 -16.03 -16.42 -74.30
CA VAL A 9 -16.14 -17.70 -73.60
C VAL A 9 -16.15 -17.40 -72.10
N ALA A 10 -17.32 -17.52 -71.47
CA ALA A 10 -17.44 -17.50 -70.03
C ALA A 10 -16.78 -18.77 -69.46
N VAL A 11 -15.57 -18.63 -68.93
CA VAL A 11 -14.92 -19.69 -68.15
C VAL A 11 -15.60 -19.72 -66.79
N GLY A 12 -16.55 -20.63 -66.61
CA GLY A 12 -17.13 -20.91 -65.30
C GLY A 12 -16.05 -21.45 -64.37
N LEU A 13 -15.62 -20.64 -63.40
CA LEU A 13 -14.80 -21.11 -62.29
C LEU A 13 -15.69 -22.02 -61.43
N ALA A 14 -15.55 -23.33 -61.60
CA ALA A 14 -16.15 -24.28 -60.67
C ALA A 14 -15.50 -24.05 -59.30
N MET A 15 -16.21 -23.39 -58.37
CA MET A 15 -15.87 -23.46 -56.96
C MET A 15 -16.05 -24.92 -56.55
N VAL A 16 -14.94 -25.65 -56.49
CA VAL A 16 -14.89 -26.89 -55.71
C VAL A 16 -14.99 -26.45 -54.26
N CYS A 17 -16.21 -26.39 -53.74
CA CYS A 17 -16.44 -26.39 -52.30
C CYS A 17 -15.92 -27.74 -51.80
N GLY A 18 -14.64 -27.78 -51.43
CA GLY A 18 -14.10 -28.89 -50.67
C GLY A 18 -14.98 -29.08 -49.46
N ALA A 19 -15.48 -30.29 -49.24
CA ALA A 19 -16.27 -30.60 -48.06
C ALA A 19 -15.44 -30.18 -46.84
N ALA A 20 -15.93 -29.18 -46.10
CA ALA A 20 -15.34 -28.81 -44.83
C ALA A 20 -15.41 -30.05 -43.94
N ARG A 21 -14.26 -30.69 -43.70
CA ARG A 21 -14.17 -31.76 -42.73
C ARG A 21 -14.42 -31.10 -41.38
N ALA A 22 -15.48 -31.53 -40.68
CA ALA A 22 -15.56 -31.26 -39.25
C ALA A 22 -14.29 -31.86 -38.64
N GLY A 23 -13.43 -31.02 -38.06
CA GLY A 23 -12.20 -31.47 -37.42
C GLY A 23 -12.52 -32.49 -36.34
N ASP A 24 -11.62 -33.44 -36.12
CA ASP A 24 -11.76 -34.32 -34.96
C ASP A 24 -11.27 -33.62 -33.68
N ALA A 25 -11.48 -34.25 -32.53
CA ALA A 25 -11.10 -33.64 -31.26
C ALA A 25 -9.59 -33.30 -31.18
N ASN A 26 -8.71 -33.98 -31.92
CA ASN A 26 -7.28 -33.67 -31.94
C ASN A 26 -6.96 -32.43 -32.76
N ASP A 27 -7.79 -32.08 -33.75
CA ASP A 27 -7.66 -30.83 -34.51
C ASP A 27 -7.96 -29.60 -33.64
N TYR A 28 -8.87 -29.76 -32.67
CA TYR A 28 -9.26 -28.68 -31.74
C TYR A 28 -8.51 -28.72 -30.41
N TYR A 29 -8.06 -29.89 -29.97
CA TYR A 29 -7.36 -30.11 -28.70
C TYR A 29 -6.06 -30.89 -28.91
N PRO A 30 -5.11 -30.36 -29.72
CA PRO A 30 -3.88 -31.07 -30.01
C PRO A 30 -3.07 -31.27 -28.72
N LYS A 31 -2.62 -32.50 -28.50
CA LYS A 31 -1.68 -32.79 -27.41
C LYS A 31 -0.32 -32.19 -27.74
N ARG A 32 0.32 -31.57 -26.75
CA ARG A 32 1.67 -31.04 -26.92
C ARG A 32 2.66 -32.19 -27.12
N ALA A 33 3.56 -32.04 -28.09
CA ALA A 33 4.75 -32.87 -28.18
C ALA A 33 5.76 -32.42 -27.11
N TRP A 34 6.09 -33.32 -26.19
CA TRP A 34 7.08 -33.05 -25.14
C TRP A 34 8.50 -33.35 -25.64
N GLY A 35 9.49 -32.57 -25.19
CA GLY A 35 10.91 -32.79 -25.49
C GLY A 35 11.51 -31.93 -26.62
N SER A 36 10.69 -31.15 -27.33
CA SER A 36 11.15 -30.10 -28.25
C SER A 36 10.98 -28.71 -27.64
N PHE A 37 11.76 -27.74 -28.12
CA PHE A 37 11.55 -26.34 -27.76
C PHE A 37 10.15 -25.89 -28.13
N GLY A 38 9.43 -25.31 -27.17
CA GLY A 38 8.10 -24.75 -27.34
C GLY A 38 8.10 -23.30 -27.81
N GLY A 39 9.22 -22.57 -27.63
CA GLY A 39 9.38 -21.17 -28.02
C GLY A 39 8.59 -20.16 -27.19
N GLY A 40 8.00 -20.60 -26.07
CA GLY A 40 7.17 -19.76 -25.21
C GLY A 40 7.98 -18.94 -24.22
N GLN A 41 7.27 -18.38 -23.24
CA GLN A 41 7.84 -17.63 -22.11
C GLN A 41 7.06 -17.92 -20.83
N MET A 42 7.64 -17.61 -19.67
CA MET A 42 6.94 -17.51 -18.39
C MET A 42 7.57 -16.45 -17.49
N ASN A 43 7.00 -16.17 -16.33
CA ASN A 43 7.65 -15.30 -15.34
C ASN A 43 8.44 -16.14 -14.34
N THR A 44 9.63 -15.65 -13.99
CA THR A 44 10.20 -15.90 -12.67
C THR A 44 9.91 -14.68 -11.80
N SER A 45 9.44 -14.91 -10.57
CA SER A 45 8.82 -13.87 -9.77
C SER A 45 9.24 -13.95 -8.31
N LEU A 46 9.51 -12.79 -7.71
CA LEU A 46 9.75 -12.65 -6.28
C LEU A 46 8.59 -11.89 -5.63
N LEU A 47 8.02 -12.44 -4.56
CA LEU A 47 6.97 -11.81 -3.77
C LEU A 47 7.60 -10.98 -2.64
N VAL A 48 7.18 -9.72 -2.51
CA VAL A 48 7.42 -8.88 -1.34
C VAL A 48 6.11 -8.65 -0.60
N PHE A 49 6.12 -8.85 0.71
CA PHE A 49 4.96 -8.66 1.56
C PHE A 49 5.27 -7.78 2.76
N ARG A 50 4.23 -7.16 3.31
CA ARG A 50 4.24 -6.42 4.56
C ARG A 50 4.04 -7.42 5.67
N ASP A 51 5.12 -7.66 6.40
CA ASP A 51 5.13 -8.52 7.57
C ASP A 51 4.51 -7.74 8.74
N LEU A 52 3.22 -7.92 8.96
CA LEU A 52 2.46 -7.10 9.91
C LEU A 52 2.82 -7.43 11.36
N ASN A 53 3.12 -8.69 11.64
CA ASN A 53 3.43 -9.18 12.98
C ASN A 53 4.96 -9.24 13.26
N ARG A 54 5.78 -8.98 12.24
CA ARG A 54 7.26 -8.91 12.28
C ARG A 54 7.94 -10.23 12.63
N ASN A 55 7.30 -11.36 12.37
CA ASN A 55 7.84 -12.66 12.71
C ASN A 55 8.84 -13.20 11.66
N GLY A 56 9.00 -12.52 10.52
CA GLY A 56 9.88 -12.95 9.44
C GLY A 56 9.34 -14.15 8.65
N VAL A 57 8.04 -14.40 8.68
CA VAL A 57 7.34 -15.49 8.00
C VAL A 57 6.18 -14.90 7.21
N TYR A 58 5.94 -15.40 6.00
CA TYR A 58 4.74 -15.03 5.25
C TYR A 58 3.55 -15.85 5.75
N ASP A 59 2.61 -15.21 6.45
CA ASP A 59 1.47 -15.88 7.08
C ASP A 59 0.10 -15.22 6.82
N MET A 60 -0.95 -15.78 7.42
CA MET A 60 -2.31 -15.27 7.26
C MET A 60 -2.46 -13.93 7.98
N GLY A 61 -2.70 -12.88 7.20
CA GLY A 61 -2.82 -11.50 7.69
C GLY A 61 -1.83 -10.58 7.00
N ASP A 62 -0.71 -11.11 6.53
CA ASP A 62 0.25 -10.36 5.74
C ASP A 62 -0.32 -9.89 4.41
N ARG A 63 0.20 -8.75 3.96
CA ARG A 63 -0.33 -8.04 2.79
C ARG A 63 0.74 -7.90 1.71
N PRO A 64 0.37 -7.90 0.42
CA PRO A 64 1.33 -7.60 -0.63
C PRO A 64 1.90 -6.18 -0.47
N MET A 65 3.18 -5.98 -0.78
CA MET A 65 3.77 -4.65 -0.86
C MET A 65 3.96 -4.26 -2.32
N SER A 66 3.27 -3.21 -2.75
CA SER A 66 3.39 -2.64 -4.08
C SER A 66 4.58 -1.68 -4.18
N ARG A 67 5.17 -1.60 -5.36
CA ARG A 67 6.28 -0.69 -5.71
C ARG A 67 7.56 -0.83 -4.91
N ILE A 68 7.85 -2.04 -4.45
CA ILE A 68 9.15 -2.35 -3.86
C ILE A 68 10.13 -2.73 -4.96
N ALA A 69 11.34 -2.17 -4.90
CA ALA A 69 12.38 -2.45 -5.87
C ALA A 69 12.99 -3.85 -5.65
N VAL A 70 13.07 -4.62 -6.74
CA VAL A 70 13.74 -5.91 -6.80
C VAL A 70 14.76 -5.86 -7.93
N GLU A 71 16.03 -6.02 -7.57
CA GLU A 71 17.13 -6.13 -8.53
C GLU A 71 17.37 -7.59 -8.88
N LEU A 72 17.58 -7.87 -10.16
CA LEU A 72 18.01 -9.15 -10.71
C LEU A 72 19.37 -8.97 -11.36
N LYS A 73 20.39 -9.65 -10.83
CA LYS A 73 21.70 -9.80 -11.45
C LYS A 73 21.73 -11.03 -12.34
N LYS A 74 22.18 -10.85 -13.58
CA LYS A 74 22.28 -11.89 -14.61
C LYS A 74 23.64 -12.60 -14.60
N PRO A 75 23.78 -13.73 -15.31
CA PRO A 75 25.05 -14.44 -15.47
C PRO A 75 26.17 -13.59 -16.09
N ASP A 76 25.83 -12.64 -16.97
CA ASP A 76 26.80 -11.72 -17.60
C ASP A 76 27.24 -10.57 -16.67
N GLY A 77 26.72 -10.51 -15.45
CA GLY A 77 26.99 -9.47 -14.45
C GLY A 77 26.12 -8.23 -14.56
N SER A 78 25.31 -8.08 -15.61
CA SER A 78 24.36 -6.98 -15.76
C SER A 78 23.20 -7.10 -14.75
N THR A 79 22.54 -5.97 -14.46
CA THR A 79 21.42 -5.92 -13.53
C THR A 79 20.16 -5.36 -14.19
N ILE A 80 19.00 -5.86 -13.75
CA ILE A 80 17.67 -5.34 -14.10
C ILE A 80 16.94 -5.02 -12.80
N MET A 81 16.28 -3.87 -12.74
CA MET A 81 15.36 -3.54 -11.65
C MET A 81 13.91 -3.68 -12.11
N ARG A 82 13.05 -4.22 -11.24
CA ARG A 82 11.60 -4.20 -11.36
C ARG A 82 10.97 -3.76 -10.05
N LEU A 83 9.88 -3.02 -10.15
CA LEU A 83 9.00 -2.72 -9.02
C LEU A 83 7.97 -3.83 -8.87
N THR A 84 7.61 -4.19 -7.63
CA THR A 84 6.51 -5.11 -7.38
C THR A 84 5.17 -4.51 -7.82
N ASN A 85 4.29 -5.34 -8.37
CA ASN A 85 2.93 -4.95 -8.73
C ASN A 85 2.00 -4.87 -7.50
N VAL A 86 0.71 -4.58 -7.70
CA VAL A 86 -0.31 -4.50 -6.63
C VAL A 86 -0.57 -5.82 -5.89
N SER A 87 -0.06 -6.94 -6.42
CA SER A 87 -0.09 -8.25 -5.76
C SER A 87 1.26 -8.59 -5.10
N GLY A 88 2.19 -7.65 -5.02
CA GLY A 88 3.48 -7.83 -4.36
C GLY A 88 4.55 -8.53 -5.19
N PHE A 89 4.27 -8.87 -6.46
CA PHE A 89 5.21 -9.62 -7.29
C PHE A 89 6.06 -8.70 -8.18
N ALA A 90 7.38 -8.84 -8.09
CA ALA A 90 8.29 -8.41 -9.15
C ALA A 90 8.43 -9.56 -10.15
N ASN A 91 7.99 -9.34 -11.39
CA ASN A 91 7.96 -10.36 -12.44
C ASN A 91 9.05 -10.09 -13.48
N PHE A 92 9.85 -11.10 -13.80
CA PHE A 92 10.85 -11.08 -14.85
C PHE A 92 10.50 -12.15 -15.89
N ARG A 93 10.35 -11.76 -17.16
CA ARG A 93 9.96 -12.72 -18.19
C ARG A 93 11.19 -13.53 -18.59
N MET A 94 10.98 -14.83 -18.76
CA MET A 94 12.02 -15.79 -19.07
C MET A 94 11.67 -16.64 -20.29
N SER A 95 12.66 -16.83 -21.15
CA SER A 95 12.59 -17.69 -22.33
C SER A 95 13.98 -17.98 -22.87
N VAL A 96 14.30 -19.23 -23.22
CA VAL A 96 15.56 -19.52 -23.96
C VAL A 96 15.52 -18.96 -25.39
N GLY A 97 14.34 -19.00 -26.03
CA GLY A 97 14.18 -18.65 -27.45
C GLY A 97 13.92 -17.16 -27.70
N GLN A 98 13.21 -16.48 -26.79
CA GLN A 98 12.82 -15.09 -26.96
C GLN A 98 13.87 -14.13 -26.36
N ARG A 99 14.92 -13.85 -27.15
CA ARG A 99 16.11 -13.11 -26.72
C ARG A 99 15.90 -11.64 -26.34
N HIS A 100 14.70 -11.08 -26.53
CA HIS A 100 14.35 -9.71 -26.15
C HIS A 100 13.84 -9.60 -24.70
N LEU A 101 13.70 -10.72 -23.99
CA LEU A 101 13.22 -10.78 -22.60
C LEU A 101 14.35 -10.60 -21.58
N GLU A 102 13.98 -10.52 -20.30
CA GLU A 102 14.91 -10.23 -19.22
C GLU A 102 15.84 -11.40 -18.88
N VAL A 103 15.29 -12.61 -18.80
CA VAL A 103 15.97 -13.84 -18.35
C VAL A 103 16.03 -14.83 -19.51
N VAL A 104 17.12 -14.78 -20.28
CA VAL A 104 17.21 -15.49 -21.58
C VAL A 104 18.38 -16.47 -21.68
N ASP A 105 19.33 -16.37 -20.75
CA ASP A 105 20.50 -17.24 -20.70
C ASP A 105 20.36 -18.22 -19.52
N PRO A 106 20.61 -19.52 -19.71
CA PRO A 106 20.80 -20.42 -18.57
C PRO A 106 22.04 -20.00 -17.79
N GLY A 107 22.04 -20.25 -16.49
CA GLY A 107 23.13 -19.88 -15.59
C GLY A 107 22.65 -19.34 -14.25
N HIS A 108 23.58 -18.73 -13.54
CA HIS A 108 23.36 -18.25 -12.18
C HIS A 108 22.76 -16.83 -12.17
N TYR A 109 21.65 -16.67 -11.46
CA TYR A 109 20.99 -15.38 -11.24
C TYR A 109 20.87 -15.10 -9.74
N ALA A 110 21.01 -13.82 -9.38
CA ALA A 110 20.81 -13.35 -8.01
C ALA A 110 19.73 -12.26 -7.95
N PHE A 111 18.83 -12.36 -6.99
CA PHE A 111 17.77 -11.40 -6.70
C PHE A 111 18.11 -10.63 -5.43
N ARG A 112 17.79 -9.33 -5.38
CA ARG A 112 17.91 -8.51 -4.16
C ARG A 112 16.71 -7.57 -4.02
N VAL A 113 15.98 -7.70 -2.92
CA VAL A 113 14.96 -6.72 -2.52
C VAL A 113 15.65 -5.50 -1.92
N VAL A 114 15.22 -4.32 -2.35
CA VAL A 114 15.66 -3.02 -1.82
C VAL A 114 14.45 -2.37 -1.14
N PRO A 115 14.35 -2.42 0.20
CA PRO A 115 13.27 -1.79 0.94
C PRO A 115 13.27 -0.26 0.73
N PRO A 116 12.09 0.39 0.80
CA PRO A 116 12.01 1.85 0.80
C PRO A 116 12.59 2.42 2.11
N PRO A 117 12.86 3.73 2.17
CA PRO A 117 13.31 4.37 3.42
C PRO A 117 12.34 4.10 4.58
N GLY A 118 12.89 3.84 5.76
CA GLY A 118 12.10 3.55 6.96
C GLY A 118 11.47 2.15 6.96
N TYR A 119 11.99 1.20 6.18
CA TYR A 119 11.59 -0.20 6.21
C TYR A 119 12.80 -1.12 6.40
N SER A 120 12.59 -2.18 7.17
CA SER A 120 13.56 -3.23 7.44
C SER A 120 13.08 -4.58 6.91
N VAL A 121 14.01 -5.42 6.45
CA VAL A 121 13.72 -6.80 6.03
C VAL A 121 13.58 -7.67 7.27
N THR A 122 12.46 -8.36 7.41
CA THR A 122 12.16 -9.21 8.58
C THR A 122 12.50 -10.67 8.36
N THR A 123 12.40 -11.17 7.12
CA THR A 123 12.66 -12.57 6.75
C THR A 123 14.16 -12.92 6.68
N GLY A 124 15.06 -11.94 6.73
CA GLY A 124 16.51 -12.15 6.61
C GLY A 124 17.01 -12.69 5.26
N ASN A 125 16.13 -12.81 4.25
CA ASN A 125 16.41 -13.40 2.94
C ASN A 125 16.29 -12.38 1.78
N ALA A 126 16.67 -11.13 2.05
CA ALA A 126 16.59 -10.04 1.07
C ALA A 126 17.32 -10.34 -0.24
N ALA A 127 18.44 -11.07 -0.16
CA ALA A 127 19.19 -11.57 -1.29
C ALA A 127 18.99 -13.08 -1.44
N GLN A 128 18.75 -13.53 -2.67
CA GLN A 128 18.49 -14.93 -3.00
C GLN A 128 19.14 -15.26 -4.34
N GLU A 129 19.49 -16.53 -4.55
CA GLU A 129 20.17 -16.99 -5.75
C GLU A 129 19.49 -18.23 -6.32
N SER A 130 19.53 -18.37 -7.64
CA SER A 130 19.02 -19.56 -8.33
C SER A 130 19.73 -19.78 -9.66
N ASP A 131 19.94 -21.06 -9.98
CA ASP A 131 20.47 -21.49 -11.26
C ASP A 131 19.31 -21.84 -12.21
N TYR A 132 19.42 -21.36 -13.44
CA TYR A 132 18.45 -21.59 -14.51
C TYR A 132 19.04 -22.54 -15.53
N VAL A 133 18.26 -23.57 -15.89
CA VAL A 133 18.70 -24.60 -16.83
C VAL A 133 17.69 -24.76 -17.95
N VAL A 134 18.21 -25.09 -19.14
CA VAL A 134 17.38 -25.38 -20.31
C VAL A 134 16.52 -26.61 -20.02
N SER A 135 15.22 -26.50 -20.33
CA SER A 135 14.23 -27.57 -20.13
C SER A 135 13.21 -27.51 -21.28
N PRO A 136 13.50 -28.17 -22.42
CA PRO A 136 12.65 -28.11 -23.61
C PRO A 136 11.23 -28.62 -23.33
N GLY A 137 10.24 -27.86 -23.79
CA GLY A 137 8.82 -28.15 -23.60
C GLY A 137 8.23 -27.51 -22.33
N SER A 138 9.04 -26.98 -21.41
CA SER A 138 8.53 -26.08 -20.37
C SER A 138 8.04 -24.75 -21.00
N PRO A 139 7.15 -23.97 -20.34
CA PRO A 139 6.60 -22.76 -20.95
C PRO A 139 7.64 -21.78 -21.53
N GLY A 140 8.79 -21.58 -20.88
CA GLY A 140 9.91 -20.76 -21.39
C GLY A 140 11.08 -21.57 -21.94
N ASP A 141 10.94 -22.88 -22.09
CA ASP A 141 12.02 -23.84 -22.36
C ASP A 141 13.21 -23.74 -21.37
N MET A 142 12.98 -23.15 -20.20
CA MET A 142 13.91 -22.94 -19.11
C MET A 142 13.16 -23.03 -17.79
N ILE A 143 13.84 -23.55 -16.77
CA ILE A 143 13.33 -23.58 -15.40
C ILE A 143 14.38 -23.05 -14.44
N ALA A 144 13.91 -22.51 -13.32
CA ALA A 144 14.75 -22.28 -12.14
C ALA A 144 14.87 -23.61 -11.37
N LEU A 145 16.08 -23.97 -10.93
CA LEU A 145 16.28 -25.14 -10.06
C LEU A 145 15.73 -24.90 -8.64
N LYS A 146 15.69 -23.64 -8.21
CA LYS A 146 15.05 -23.20 -6.97
C LYS A 146 14.21 -21.95 -7.25
N THR A 147 12.99 -21.92 -6.74
CA THR A 147 12.16 -20.70 -6.78
C THR A 147 12.58 -19.76 -5.66
N THR A 148 12.35 -18.46 -5.83
CA THR A 148 12.54 -17.49 -4.74
C THR A 148 11.51 -17.71 -3.63
N HIS A 149 11.91 -17.48 -2.40
CA HIS A 149 11.03 -17.38 -1.25
C HIS A 149 10.48 -15.95 -1.12
N PRO A 150 9.28 -15.75 -0.54
CA PRO A 150 8.78 -14.43 -0.20
C PRO A 150 9.76 -13.66 0.71
N VAL A 151 9.81 -12.34 0.53
CA VAL A 151 10.61 -11.43 1.35
C VAL A 151 9.69 -10.51 2.12
N GLY A 152 9.78 -10.56 3.44
CA GLY A 152 8.98 -9.75 4.36
C GLY A 152 9.71 -8.46 4.67
N ILE A 153 8.97 -7.35 4.63
CA ILE A 153 9.43 -6.05 5.10
C ILE A 153 8.43 -5.47 6.09
N ALA A 154 8.93 -4.73 7.08
CA ALA A 154 8.10 -4.01 8.04
C ALA A 154 8.64 -2.59 8.23
N PRO A 155 7.77 -1.60 8.49
CA PRO A 155 8.22 -0.23 8.71
C PRO A 155 9.05 -0.15 10.00
N ASP A 156 10.05 0.71 10.06
CA ASP A 156 10.75 1.02 11.29
C ASP A 156 9.79 1.77 12.23
N LEU A 157 9.67 1.31 13.47
CA LEU A 157 8.73 1.87 14.42
C LEU A 157 9.31 3.12 15.06
N THR A 158 8.52 4.19 15.04
CA THR A 158 8.83 5.43 15.72
C THR A 158 7.61 5.98 16.43
N ILE A 159 7.84 6.79 17.45
CA ILE A 159 6.87 7.76 17.96
C ILE A 159 7.39 9.13 17.59
N SER A 160 6.57 9.90 16.89
CA SER A 160 6.92 11.22 16.37
C SER A 160 5.79 12.22 16.58
N GLY A 161 6.07 13.50 16.39
CA GLY A 161 5.07 14.54 16.51
C GLY A 161 5.67 15.94 16.43
N ALA A 162 4.85 16.94 16.74
CA ALA A 162 5.26 18.33 16.80
C ALA A 162 5.01 18.91 18.20
N VAL A 163 5.94 19.77 18.64
CA VAL A 163 5.87 20.49 19.91
C VAL A 163 6.29 21.94 19.71
N ALA A 164 5.87 22.82 20.62
CA ALA A 164 6.34 24.20 20.62
C ALA A 164 7.87 24.28 20.76
N ALA A 165 8.50 25.30 20.15
CA ALA A 165 9.94 25.50 20.26
C ALA A 165 10.38 25.61 21.74
N GLY A 166 11.42 24.88 22.10
CA GLY A 166 11.92 24.81 23.48
C GLY A 166 11.17 23.86 24.42
N ALA A 167 10.14 23.17 23.92
CA ALA A 167 9.50 22.08 24.66
C ALA A 167 10.46 20.90 24.85
N ARG A 168 10.23 20.11 25.90
CA ARG A 168 10.91 18.83 26.15
C ARG A 168 9.93 17.70 25.99
N VAL A 169 10.42 16.60 25.42
CA VAL A 169 9.67 15.35 25.23
C VAL A 169 10.44 14.22 25.87
N SER A 170 9.79 13.44 26.74
CA SER A 170 10.33 12.24 27.34
C SER A 170 9.43 11.05 27.03
N LEU A 171 10.01 9.97 26.54
CA LEU A 171 9.30 8.74 26.18
C LEU A 171 9.72 7.62 27.11
N THR A 172 8.77 7.01 27.80
CA THR A 172 9.00 5.81 28.62
C THR A 172 8.38 4.62 27.90
N GLY A 173 9.24 3.68 27.51
CA GLY A 173 8.80 2.48 26.77
C GLY A 173 8.35 1.33 27.67
N PRO A 174 8.02 0.18 27.07
CA PRO A 174 7.60 -1.03 27.79
C PRO A 174 8.65 -1.59 28.76
N ASP A 175 9.93 -1.24 28.56
CA ASP A 175 11.03 -1.59 29.46
C ASP A 175 11.10 -0.70 30.72
N GLY A 176 10.25 0.34 30.78
CA GLY A 176 10.21 1.31 31.87
C GLY A 176 11.31 2.37 31.82
N VAL A 177 12.13 2.38 30.78
CA VAL A 177 13.25 3.34 30.65
C VAL A 177 12.78 4.60 29.94
N ALA A 178 12.93 5.74 30.61
CA ALA A 178 12.64 7.05 30.05
C ALA A 178 13.81 7.57 29.21
N THR A 179 13.53 7.96 27.97
CA THR A 179 14.50 8.59 27.06
C THR A 179 13.97 9.95 26.60
N ALA A 180 14.80 10.98 26.69
CA ALA A 180 14.47 12.29 26.13
C ALA A 180 14.58 12.25 24.59
N ALA A 181 13.51 12.64 23.89
CA ALA A 181 13.58 12.80 22.44
C ALA A 181 14.28 14.10 22.07
N THR A 182 15.01 14.05 20.95
CA THR A 182 15.60 15.24 20.34
C THR A 182 14.52 16.00 19.58
N VAL A 183 14.30 17.26 19.94
CA VAL A 183 13.38 18.16 19.23
C VAL A 183 14.18 18.99 18.24
N GLY A 184 13.82 18.91 16.96
CA GLY A 184 14.42 19.68 15.89
C GLY A 184 14.09 21.18 15.97
N PRO A 185 14.82 22.03 15.24
CA PRO A 185 14.56 23.47 15.18
C PRO A 185 13.15 23.84 14.68
N ASP A 186 12.52 22.96 13.92
CA ASP A 186 11.15 23.07 13.41
C ASP A 186 10.09 22.60 14.43
N GLY A 187 10.50 22.21 15.64
CA GLY A 187 9.63 21.69 16.68
C GLY A 187 9.21 20.23 16.48
N ARG A 188 9.73 19.53 15.46
CA ARG A 188 9.43 18.11 15.24
C ARG A 188 10.35 17.21 16.06
N PHE A 189 9.83 16.10 16.53
CA PHE A 189 10.63 15.05 17.15
C PHE A 189 10.28 13.69 16.57
N SER A 190 11.22 12.76 16.65
CA SER A 190 11.02 11.35 16.33
C SER A 190 11.97 10.53 17.19
N ALA A 191 11.48 9.44 17.76
CA ALA A 191 12.25 8.49 18.52
C ALA A 191 11.92 7.06 18.08
N PRO A 192 12.91 6.16 17.95
CA PRO A 192 12.65 4.74 17.74
C PRO A 192 11.74 4.18 18.84
N ALA A 193 10.85 3.29 18.45
CA ALA A 193 9.91 2.63 19.35
C ALA A 193 9.93 1.12 19.15
N ALA A 194 9.51 0.40 20.18
CA ALA A 194 9.20 -1.02 20.13
C ALA A 194 7.69 -1.21 20.28
N PRO A 195 7.12 -2.33 19.81
CA PRO A 195 5.73 -2.65 20.06
C PRO A 195 5.41 -2.64 21.57
N GLY A 196 4.25 -2.11 21.93
CA GLY A 196 3.77 -2.07 23.30
C GLY A 196 3.26 -0.70 23.74
N GLU A 197 3.08 -0.55 25.05
CA GLU A 197 2.56 0.66 25.69
C GLU A 197 3.69 1.64 26.01
N TRP A 198 3.44 2.91 25.68
CA TRP A 198 4.36 4.02 25.90
C TRP A 198 3.70 5.13 26.69
N LEU A 199 4.47 5.77 27.57
CA LEU A 199 4.12 7.05 28.17
C LEU A 199 4.95 8.15 27.52
N VAL A 200 4.28 9.19 27.01
CA VAL A 200 4.94 10.35 26.43
C VAL A 200 4.62 11.58 27.27
N ASP A 201 5.65 12.13 27.89
CA ASP A 201 5.60 13.33 28.72
C ASP A 201 6.11 14.53 27.95
N PHE A 202 5.25 15.53 27.80
CA PHE A 202 5.56 16.83 27.21
C PHE A 202 5.68 17.88 28.29
N SER A 203 6.63 18.81 28.14
CA SER A 203 6.71 19.99 29.00
C SER A 203 7.17 21.23 28.24
N ALA A 204 6.45 22.34 28.40
CA ALA A 204 6.82 23.64 27.84
C ALA A 204 6.23 24.75 28.72
N ASN A 205 7.01 25.80 29.01
CA ASN A 205 6.53 26.99 29.74
C ASN A 205 5.77 26.70 31.05
N GLY A 206 6.17 25.65 31.79
CA GLY A 206 5.52 25.23 33.03
C GLY A 206 4.23 24.43 32.86
N VAL A 207 3.79 24.18 31.62
CA VAL A 207 2.68 23.27 31.29
C VAL A 207 3.24 21.89 30.99
N THR A 208 2.59 20.85 31.52
CA THR A 208 2.94 19.45 31.29
C THR A 208 1.74 18.68 30.79
N GLU A 209 1.97 17.74 29.87
CA GLU A 209 0.95 16.82 29.38
C GLU A 209 1.54 15.42 29.29
N ARG A 210 0.76 14.41 29.69
CA ARG A 210 1.14 13.01 29.60
C ARG A 210 0.14 12.27 28.70
N ARG A 211 0.65 11.57 27.70
CA ARG A 211 -0.15 10.71 26.82
C ARG A 211 0.23 9.24 26.99
N HIS A 212 -0.78 8.38 26.99
CA HIS A 212 -0.61 6.94 26.79
C HIS A 212 -0.68 6.66 25.29
N VAL A 213 0.29 5.94 24.77
CA VAL A 213 0.43 5.65 23.33
C VAL A 213 0.69 4.16 23.15
N THR A 214 -0.19 3.48 22.42
CA THR A 214 0.05 2.09 22.01
C THR A 214 0.75 2.06 20.67
N VAL A 215 1.91 1.42 20.61
CA VAL A 215 2.59 1.07 19.36
C VAL A 215 2.22 -0.36 19.01
N ALA A 216 1.26 -0.56 18.11
CA ALA A 216 0.73 -1.88 17.77
C ALA A 216 1.73 -2.81 17.04
N GLY A 217 2.87 -2.27 16.62
CA GLY A 217 3.88 -2.99 15.84
C GLY A 217 3.65 -2.96 14.33
N THR A 218 2.49 -2.51 13.86
CA THR A 218 2.15 -2.51 12.42
C THR A 218 2.61 -1.26 11.67
N ALA A 219 2.74 -0.13 12.35
CA ALA A 219 3.10 1.17 11.76
C ALA A 219 3.78 2.10 12.77
N PRO A 220 4.59 3.08 12.31
CA PRO A 220 5.01 4.20 13.15
C PRO A 220 3.81 5.05 13.58
N VAL A 221 3.97 5.74 14.72
CA VAL A 221 2.93 6.57 15.32
C VAL A 221 3.33 8.05 15.21
N VAL A 222 2.39 8.87 14.73
CA VAL A 222 2.49 10.34 14.70
C VAL A 222 1.47 10.90 15.69
N LEU A 223 1.92 11.60 16.71
CA LEU A 223 1.07 12.23 17.72
C LEU A 223 0.59 13.61 17.24
N SER A 224 -0.66 13.96 17.56
CA SER A 224 -1.12 15.35 17.44
C SER A 224 -0.24 16.31 18.26
N ALA A 225 -0.17 17.57 17.84
CA ALA A 225 0.75 18.53 18.43
C ALA A 225 0.45 18.79 19.91
N PHE A 226 1.52 18.94 20.70
CA PHE A 226 1.43 19.48 22.04
C PHE A 226 1.32 21.01 21.97
N SER A 227 0.16 21.57 22.34
CA SER A 227 -0.10 23.01 22.21
C SER A 227 0.56 23.87 23.31
N GLY A 228 1.01 23.27 24.42
CA GLY A 228 1.57 23.99 25.56
C GLY A 228 0.60 24.96 26.25
N LYS A 229 -0.71 24.87 25.96
CA LYS A 229 -1.75 25.69 26.59
C LYS A 229 -2.28 25.00 27.84
N SER A 230 -2.56 25.79 28.88
CA SER A 230 -3.19 25.29 30.10
C SER A 230 -4.69 25.10 29.92
N GLY A 231 -5.20 23.97 30.40
CA GLY A 231 -6.63 23.66 30.44
C GLY A 231 -6.84 22.31 31.12
N PRO A 232 -7.99 22.06 31.77
CA PRO A 232 -8.30 20.73 32.25
C PRO A 232 -8.41 19.79 31.05
N ALA A 233 -7.69 18.66 31.10
CA ALA A 233 -7.86 17.60 30.11
C ALA A 233 -9.31 17.09 30.19
N GLU A 234 -10.06 17.24 29.10
CA GLU A 234 -11.39 16.65 28.99
C GLU A 234 -11.27 15.14 28.92
N ALA A 235 -11.99 14.42 29.77
CA ALA A 235 -11.98 12.97 29.74
C ALA A 235 -12.51 12.45 28.39
N PRO A 236 -11.93 11.35 27.86
CA PRO A 236 -12.42 10.70 26.64
C PRO A 236 -13.90 10.37 26.71
N LEU A 237 -14.59 10.50 25.58
CA LEU A 237 -15.92 9.92 25.42
C LEU A 237 -15.88 8.38 25.59
N PRO A 238 -16.93 7.76 26.17
CA PRO A 238 -16.85 6.38 26.66
C PRO A 238 -16.99 5.31 25.58
N ASN A 239 -17.73 5.58 24.50
CA ASN A 239 -18.03 4.56 23.49
C ASN A 239 -16.98 4.62 22.38
N GLU A 240 -16.22 3.54 22.18
CA GLU A 240 -15.16 3.44 21.18
C GLU A 240 -15.67 2.77 19.90
N HIS A 241 -15.24 3.30 18.75
CA HIS A 241 -15.62 2.81 17.43
C HIS A 241 -14.42 2.81 16.49
N VAL A 242 -14.41 1.89 15.53
CA VAL A 242 -13.44 1.84 14.43
C VAL A 242 -14.18 1.55 13.13
N VAL A 243 -13.95 2.39 12.12
CA VAL A 243 -14.50 2.21 10.77
C VAL A 243 -13.39 1.78 9.83
N GLY A 244 -13.46 0.52 9.37
CA GLY A 244 -12.53 -0.07 8.39
C GLY A 244 -13.05 -0.07 6.94
N PHE A 245 -14.26 0.44 6.69
CA PHE A 245 -14.89 0.53 5.35
C PHE A 245 -15.23 -0.81 4.66
N ASP A 246 -14.85 -1.94 5.25
CA ASP A 246 -15.02 -3.29 4.68
C ASP A 246 -16.47 -3.77 4.61
N ASP A 247 -17.35 -3.28 5.48
CA ASP A 247 -18.76 -3.65 5.52
C ASP A 247 -19.65 -2.71 4.69
N LEU A 248 -19.07 -1.69 4.06
CA LEU A 248 -19.79 -0.76 3.21
C LEU A 248 -20.25 -1.42 1.89
N MET A 249 -19.47 -2.36 1.37
CA MET A 249 -19.75 -3.02 0.10
C MET A 249 -19.20 -4.44 0.04
N THR A 250 -19.90 -5.33 -0.67
CA THR A 250 -19.48 -6.73 -0.87
C THR A 250 -18.96 -7.00 -2.28
N THR A 251 -18.86 -5.97 -3.13
CA THR A 251 -18.40 -6.10 -4.53
C THR A 251 -17.41 -5.00 -4.88
N PRO A 252 -16.37 -5.29 -5.70
CA PRO A 252 -15.41 -4.28 -6.14
C PRO A 252 -16.10 -3.13 -6.87
N GLY A 253 -15.95 -1.91 -6.35
CA GLY A 253 -16.49 -0.69 -6.91
C GLY A 253 -15.95 0.54 -6.18
N VAL A 254 -16.47 1.71 -6.52
CA VAL A 254 -16.13 3.00 -5.92
C VAL A 254 -17.41 3.64 -5.43
N PHE A 255 -17.44 4.03 -4.15
CA PHE A 255 -18.65 4.54 -3.51
C PHE A 255 -18.33 5.75 -2.64
N GLU A 256 -19.15 6.78 -2.73
CA GLU A 256 -19.16 7.82 -1.69
C GLU A 256 -19.62 7.19 -0.38
N VAL A 257 -18.89 7.46 0.70
CA VAL A 257 -19.25 6.99 2.04
C VAL A 257 -20.53 7.71 2.46
N PRO A 258 -21.62 6.99 2.76
CA PRO A 258 -22.91 7.61 3.01
C PRO A 258 -22.98 8.23 4.41
N VAL A 259 -23.80 9.28 4.52
CA VAL A 259 -24.25 9.89 5.78
C VAL A 259 -24.75 8.81 6.75
N GLY A 260 -24.39 8.93 8.03
CA GLY A 260 -24.70 7.97 9.09
C GLY A 260 -23.87 6.67 9.09
N TYR A 261 -22.99 6.43 8.12
CA TYR A 261 -22.13 5.24 8.13
C TYR A 261 -21.20 5.25 9.33
N GLY A 262 -21.17 4.16 10.08
CA GLY A 262 -20.48 4.10 11.35
C GLY A 262 -20.93 5.20 12.31
N GLY A 263 -22.18 5.70 12.25
CA GLY A 263 -22.71 6.71 13.18
C GLY A 263 -22.21 8.14 12.98
N LEU A 264 -21.46 8.41 11.91
CA LEU A 264 -20.97 9.75 11.53
C LEU A 264 -21.46 10.12 10.12
N ASP A 265 -21.44 11.41 9.83
CA ASP A 265 -21.72 11.92 8.49
C ASP A 265 -20.42 12.20 7.75
N TRP A 266 -20.44 11.94 6.45
CA TRP A 266 -19.27 11.95 5.59
C TRP A 266 -19.54 12.81 4.37
N TYR A 267 -18.57 13.65 4.01
CA TYR A 267 -18.62 14.46 2.80
C TYR A 267 -17.31 14.36 2.05
N ASN A 268 -17.40 14.11 0.74
CA ASN A 268 -16.25 13.99 -0.16
C ASN A 268 -15.25 12.89 0.26
N VAL A 269 -15.72 11.88 1.00
CA VAL A 269 -14.98 10.65 1.31
C VAL A 269 -15.49 9.54 0.40
N VAL A 270 -14.58 8.85 -0.26
CA VAL A 270 -14.87 7.72 -1.13
C VAL A 270 -14.16 6.49 -0.61
N ALA A 271 -14.83 5.33 -0.65
CA ALA A 271 -14.24 4.04 -0.37
C ALA A 271 -14.26 3.14 -1.61
N MET A 272 -13.26 2.28 -1.71
CA MET A 272 -13.13 1.31 -2.80
C MET A 272 -12.31 0.10 -2.38
N HIS A 273 -12.44 -1.00 -3.13
CA HIS A 273 -11.50 -2.11 -2.99
C HIS A 273 -10.09 -1.62 -3.34
N GLN A 274 -9.10 -1.92 -2.51
CA GLN A 274 -7.72 -1.39 -2.62
C GLN A 274 -7.05 -1.60 -3.98
N ARG A 275 -7.40 -2.67 -4.71
CA ARG A 275 -6.91 -2.95 -6.08
C ARG A 275 -7.70 -2.29 -7.20
N PHE A 276 -8.74 -1.51 -6.92
CA PHE A 276 -9.66 -1.03 -7.96
C PHE A 276 -8.97 -0.11 -8.98
N THR A 277 -8.06 0.75 -8.53
CA THR A 277 -7.35 1.72 -9.39
C THR A 277 -5.89 1.37 -9.65
N ASP A 278 -5.41 0.23 -9.14
CA ASP A 278 -4.00 -0.15 -9.08
C ASP A 278 -3.06 0.90 -8.46
N GLY A 279 -3.58 1.86 -7.69
CA GLY A 279 -2.77 2.86 -7.01
C GLY A 279 -1.97 2.22 -5.86
N PRO A 280 -0.63 2.31 -5.88
CA PRO A 280 0.25 1.54 -4.99
C PRO A 280 0.04 1.88 -3.51
N GLY A 281 -0.24 3.14 -3.23
CA GLY A 281 -0.50 3.63 -1.89
C GLY A 281 -1.79 3.10 -1.29
N TYR A 282 -2.81 2.85 -2.11
CA TYR A 282 -4.04 2.20 -1.64
C TYR A 282 -3.76 0.78 -1.15
N ILE A 283 -2.93 0.02 -1.88
CA ILE A 283 -2.46 -1.31 -1.47
C ILE A 283 -1.66 -1.22 -0.15
N ASN A 284 -0.68 -0.32 -0.15
CA ASN A 284 0.30 -0.21 0.92
C ASN A 284 -0.29 0.41 2.20
N THR A 285 -1.42 1.11 2.13
CA THR A 285 -2.09 1.73 3.30
C THR A 285 -3.19 0.87 3.90
N THR A 286 -3.81 -0.02 3.14
CA THR A 286 -4.93 -0.85 3.63
C THR A 286 -4.48 -1.71 4.80
N MET A 287 -5.19 -1.64 5.93
CA MET A 287 -4.86 -2.27 7.21
C MET A 287 -5.87 -3.34 7.60
N SER A 288 -7.16 -3.07 7.47
CA SER A 288 -8.28 -4.01 7.64
C SER A 288 -8.86 -4.44 6.30
N GLY A 289 -9.43 -5.66 6.27
CA GLY A 289 -10.03 -6.29 5.09
C GLY A 289 -9.41 -5.93 3.74
N GLU A 290 -10.23 -5.49 2.80
CA GLU A 290 -9.84 -5.20 1.41
C GLU A 290 -10.25 -3.82 0.91
N PHE A 291 -10.96 -3.04 1.73
CA PHE A 291 -11.46 -1.72 1.35
C PHE A 291 -10.66 -0.60 2.00
N ILE A 292 -10.58 0.52 1.31
CA ILE A 292 -9.85 1.70 1.77
C ILE A 292 -10.60 2.97 1.40
N ALA A 293 -10.60 3.95 2.30
CA ALA A 293 -11.21 5.25 2.07
C ALA A 293 -10.16 6.29 1.67
N TYR A 294 -10.61 7.38 1.04
CA TYR A 294 -9.77 8.52 0.70
C TYR A 294 -10.62 9.77 0.47
N ASN A 295 -9.98 10.94 0.51
CA ASN A 295 -10.63 12.19 0.13
C ASN A 295 -10.73 12.30 -1.41
N SER A 296 -11.96 12.41 -1.92
CA SER A 296 -12.23 12.27 -3.36
C SER A 296 -11.52 13.35 -4.18
N SER A 297 -10.90 12.92 -5.28
CA SER A 297 -10.08 13.76 -6.16
C SER A 297 -9.03 14.60 -5.42
N GLY A 298 -8.62 14.17 -4.22
CA GLY A 298 -7.69 14.89 -3.34
C GLY A 298 -8.21 16.20 -2.74
N HIS A 299 -9.47 16.55 -2.97
CA HIS A 299 -10.09 17.74 -2.40
C HIS A 299 -10.38 17.55 -0.90
N PRO A 300 -10.56 18.63 -0.12
CA PRO A 300 -10.92 18.50 1.29
C PRO A 300 -12.16 17.62 1.49
N ALA A 301 -12.07 16.72 2.46
CA ALA A 301 -13.17 15.87 2.89
C ALA A 301 -13.52 16.17 4.34
N GLU A 302 -14.76 15.87 4.72
CA GLU A 302 -15.25 16.14 6.07
C GLU A 302 -15.87 14.89 6.69
N VAL A 303 -15.63 14.74 8.00
CA VAL A 303 -16.34 13.82 8.88
C VAL A 303 -16.99 14.64 9.96
N PHE A 304 -18.30 14.55 10.13
CA PHE A 304 -19.03 15.45 11.03
C PHE A 304 -20.22 14.78 11.71
N SER A 305 -20.73 15.45 12.74
CA SER A 305 -21.93 15.04 13.48
C SER A 305 -22.52 16.24 14.23
N ASP A 306 -23.84 16.27 14.36
CA ASP A 306 -24.55 17.23 15.23
C ASP A 306 -24.19 17.04 16.71
N LYS A 307 -23.72 15.84 17.09
CA LYS A 307 -23.26 15.53 18.44
C LYS A 307 -21.72 15.55 18.49
N PRO A 308 -21.11 16.10 19.55
CA PRO A 308 -19.66 16.03 19.70
C PRO A 308 -19.14 14.59 19.75
N PHE A 309 -18.02 14.36 19.07
CA PHE A 309 -17.26 13.12 19.09
C PHE A 309 -15.77 13.41 19.34
N ASP A 310 -15.02 12.40 19.77
CA ASP A 310 -13.56 12.49 19.85
C ASP A 310 -12.94 11.76 18.65
N PHE A 311 -12.05 12.41 17.91
CA PHE A 311 -11.24 11.71 16.92
C PHE A 311 -9.98 11.17 17.61
N THR A 312 -9.82 9.84 17.60
CA THR A 312 -8.72 9.14 18.28
C THR A 312 -7.58 8.84 17.34
N GLY A 313 -7.85 8.63 16.05
CA GLY A 313 -6.81 8.44 15.06
C GLY A 313 -7.25 7.66 13.84
N ALA A 314 -6.36 7.52 12.87
CA ALA A 314 -6.53 6.63 11.73
C ALA A 314 -5.16 6.31 11.12
N TYR A 315 -5.10 5.26 10.31
CA TYR A 315 -3.94 5.03 9.46
C TYR A 315 -4.06 5.89 8.21
N PHE A 316 -2.95 6.54 7.82
CA PHE A 316 -2.89 7.37 6.62
C PHE A 316 -1.70 7.00 5.75
N GLY A 317 -1.88 7.19 4.44
CA GLY A 317 -0.85 7.13 3.40
C GLY A 317 -1.26 7.97 2.18
N ALA A 318 -0.35 8.12 1.22
CA ALA A 318 -0.65 8.79 -0.05
C ALA A 318 -1.12 7.74 -1.06
N GLY A 319 -2.22 7.96 -1.79
CA GLY A 319 -2.77 6.96 -2.73
C GLY A 319 -1.84 6.62 -3.91
N TRP A 320 -1.00 7.58 -4.32
CA TRP A 320 -0.14 7.51 -5.50
C TRP A 320 1.31 7.79 -5.16
N ASP A 321 2.25 7.13 -5.83
CA ASP A 321 3.69 7.33 -5.62
C ASP A 321 4.21 8.68 -6.08
N ASP A 322 3.54 9.33 -7.04
CA ASP A 322 3.82 10.73 -7.42
C ASP A 322 3.53 11.73 -6.28
N ALA A 323 2.78 11.30 -5.25
CA ALA A 323 2.45 12.07 -4.06
C ALA A 323 3.32 11.68 -2.84
N GLU A 324 4.41 10.94 -3.03
CA GLU A 324 5.34 10.60 -1.94
C GLU A 324 5.84 11.87 -1.23
N GLY A 325 5.67 11.93 0.09
CA GLY A 325 6.04 13.09 0.91
C GLY A 325 4.98 14.20 0.95
N GLU A 326 3.77 13.97 0.43
CA GLU A 326 2.66 14.91 0.53
C GLU A 326 2.33 15.26 2.00
N THR A 327 1.85 16.48 2.25
CA THR A 327 1.46 16.91 3.59
C THR A 327 -0.04 16.68 3.80
N LEU A 328 -0.39 15.74 4.67
CA LEU A 328 -1.73 15.66 5.25
C LEU A 328 -1.94 16.83 6.22
N ILE A 329 -3.11 17.45 6.17
CA ILE A 329 -3.55 18.48 7.09
C ILE A 329 -4.90 18.04 7.66
N LEU A 330 -4.95 17.92 8.99
CA LEU A 330 -6.14 17.55 9.74
C LEU A 330 -6.59 18.75 10.56
N LYS A 331 -7.87 19.10 10.48
CA LYS A 331 -8.42 20.24 11.23
C LYS A 331 -9.71 19.87 11.95
N GLY A 332 -9.69 19.98 13.27
CA GLY A 332 -10.84 19.70 14.14
C GLY A 332 -11.56 20.99 14.55
N TRP A 333 -12.89 20.98 14.48
CA TRP A 333 -13.75 22.11 14.83
C TRP A 333 -14.71 21.77 15.97
N ARG A 334 -15.00 22.74 16.83
CA ARG A 334 -16.08 22.70 17.83
C ARG A 334 -17.15 23.71 17.41
N GLY A 335 -18.23 23.24 16.78
CA GLY A 335 -19.12 24.11 16.02
C GLY A 335 -18.34 24.80 14.90
N ASP A 336 -18.38 26.14 14.88
CA ASP A 336 -17.67 26.97 13.90
C ASP A 336 -16.28 27.42 14.37
N GLU A 337 -15.83 27.01 15.55
CA GLU A 337 -14.51 27.41 16.10
C GLU A 337 -13.45 26.33 15.81
N PRO A 338 -12.31 26.67 15.18
CA PRO A 338 -11.23 25.73 14.96
C PRO A 338 -10.54 25.44 16.30
N ALA A 339 -10.47 24.16 16.67
CA ALA A 339 -9.91 23.72 17.95
C ALA A 339 -8.55 23.03 17.77
N TYR A 340 -8.35 22.34 16.66
CA TYR A 340 -7.15 21.56 16.37
C TYR A 340 -6.71 21.76 14.93
N GLU A 341 -5.39 21.77 14.69
CA GLU A 341 -4.81 21.71 13.36
C GLU A 341 -3.45 21.00 13.44
N ASP A 342 -3.29 19.90 12.71
CA ASP A 342 -2.07 19.11 12.66
C ASP A 342 -1.65 18.78 11.24
N GLN A 343 -0.37 18.45 11.09
CA GLN A 343 0.21 18.06 9.82
C GLN A 343 1.15 16.87 9.95
N MET A 344 1.05 15.94 9.02
CA MET A 344 1.98 14.81 8.88
C MET A 344 2.33 14.56 7.42
N ALA A 345 3.54 14.05 7.17
CA ALA A 345 3.92 13.60 5.85
C ALA A 345 3.26 12.25 5.54
N LEU A 346 2.80 12.09 4.31
CA LEU A 346 2.24 10.87 3.76
C LEU A 346 3.28 10.14 2.91
N SER A 347 3.14 8.82 2.82
CA SER A 347 3.94 7.97 1.95
C SER A 347 3.02 7.05 1.16
N ALA A 348 3.36 6.79 -0.10
CA ALA A 348 2.76 5.72 -0.90
C ALA A 348 3.47 4.39 -0.69
N ASN A 349 4.66 4.39 -0.10
CA ASN A 349 5.42 3.19 0.22
C ASN A 349 4.99 2.55 1.54
N GLY A 350 4.27 3.29 2.38
CA GLY A 350 3.89 2.83 3.70
C GLY A 350 2.88 3.73 4.38
N LEU A 351 2.44 3.29 5.56
CA LEU A 351 1.44 3.99 6.35
C LEU A 351 2.00 4.43 7.70
N ALA A 352 1.38 5.44 8.28
CA ALA A 352 1.59 5.81 9.67
C ALA A 352 0.24 5.94 10.39
N TYR A 353 0.21 5.60 11.67
CA TYR A 353 -0.95 5.83 12.52
C TYR A 353 -0.89 7.24 13.09
N PHE A 354 -1.86 8.09 12.76
CA PHE A 354 -2.00 9.37 13.41
C PHE A 354 -2.78 9.19 14.72
N ALA A 355 -2.12 9.28 15.86
CA ALA A 355 -2.74 9.22 17.18
C ALA A 355 -3.18 10.63 17.61
N ALA A 356 -4.45 10.90 17.42
CA ALA A 356 -5.08 12.18 17.75
C ALA A 356 -5.55 12.20 19.20
N ASP A 357 -5.62 13.42 19.76
CA ASP A 357 -6.30 13.71 21.03
C ASP A 357 -7.36 14.80 20.82
N TYR A 358 -8.12 14.67 19.72
CA TYR A 358 -9.11 15.68 19.34
C TYR A 358 -10.39 15.41 20.10
N ARG A 359 -10.66 16.22 21.13
CA ARG A 359 -11.80 16.02 22.02
C ARG A 359 -12.98 16.88 21.63
N ARG A 360 -14.19 16.31 21.70
CA ARG A 360 -15.48 16.99 21.53
C ARG A 360 -15.58 17.83 20.27
N ILE A 361 -14.97 17.39 19.18
CA ILE A 361 -15.13 18.03 17.88
C ILE A 361 -16.52 17.70 17.31
N THR A 362 -17.05 18.58 16.48
CA THR A 362 -18.27 18.35 15.69
C THR A 362 -17.94 18.09 14.22
N ARG A 363 -16.73 18.46 13.79
CA ARG A 363 -16.25 18.26 12.42
C ARG A 363 -14.73 18.07 12.39
N LEU A 364 -14.29 17.11 11.57
CA LEU A 364 -12.91 16.90 11.15
C LEU A 364 -12.82 17.16 9.64
N GLU A 365 -11.97 18.10 9.24
CA GLU A 365 -11.55 18.26 7.85
C GLU A 365 -10.27 17.44 7.61
N ILE A 366 -10.26 16.68 6.52
CA ILE A 366 -9.14 15.88 6.03
C ILE A 366 -8.77 16.41 4.65
N ARG A 367 -7.59 17.01 4.52
CA ARG A 367 -7.11 17.50 3.22
C ARG A 367 -5.61 17.33 3.09
N THR A 368 -5.12 17.45 1.87
CA THR A 368 -3.68 17.51 1.59
C THR A 368 -3.30 18.92 1.12
N GLN A 369 -2.02 19.26 1.22
CA GLN A 369 -1.52 20.58 0.85
C GLN A 369 -1.59 20.80 -0.67
N HIS A 370 -1.31 19.78 -1.47
CA HIS A 370 -1.31 19.85 -2.94
C HIS A 370 -2.44 19.07 -3.62
N TYR A 371 -3.54 18.81 -2.90
CA TYR A 371 -4.75 18.17 -3.44
C TYR A 371 -4.51 16.76 -4.01
N TRP A 372 -3.60 16.01 -3.40
CA TRP A 372 -3.46 14.57 -3.62
C TRP A 372 -4.38 13.78 -2.69
N GLN A 373 -4.66 12.54 -3.09
CA GLN A 373 -5.52 11.64 -2.31
C GLN A 373 -4.77 11.09 -1.10
N ALA A 374 -5.24 11.43 0.09
CA ALA A 374 -4.87 10.78 1.35
C ALA A 374 -5.71 9.52 1.50
N ALA A 375 -5.08 8.36 1.38
CA ALA A 375 -5.68 7.08 1.69
C ALA A 375 -5.77 6.93 3.22
N MET A 376 -6.88 6.39 3.71
CA MET A 376 -7.12 6.18 5.13
C MET A 376 -7.86 4.88 5.42
N ASP A 377 -7.55 4.28 6.56
CA ASP A 377 -8.18 3.05 7.04
C ASP A 377 -8.18 2.99 8.58
N ASN A 378 -9.07 2.16 9.15
CA ASN A 378 -9.37 2.08 10.58
C ASN A 378 -9.53 3.46 11.25
N PHE A 379 -10.52 4.22 10.79
CA PHE A 379 -10.87 5.50 11.38
C PHE A 379 -11.44 5.28 12.79
N ALA A 380 -10.66 5.61 13.81
CA ALA A 380 -10.97 5.40 15.22
C ALA A 380 -11.48 6.69 15.88
N TYR A 381 -12.63 6.58 16.54
CA TYR A 381 -13.28 7.71 17.17
C TYR A 381 -14.12 7.26 18.38
N ARG A 382 -14.57 8.23 19.18
CA ARG A 382 -15.39 7.97 20.38
C ARG A 382 -16.63 8.85 20.41
N THR A 383 -17.74 8.31 20.91
CA THR A 383 -19.00 9.05 21.05
C THR A 383 -19.51 9.05 22.48
N GLY A 384 -20.40 9.99 22.77
CA GLY A 384 -21.22 9.96 23.98
C GLY A 384 -22.15 8.75 24.03
N PRO A 385 -22.80 8.54 25.21
CA PRO A 385 -23.84 7.53 25.41
C PRO A 385 -25.06 7.73 24.51
#